data_AF-A0A6N7WLZ6-F1
#
_entry.id   AF-A0A6N7WLZ6-F1
#
_cell.length_a   1.000
_cell.length_b   1.000
_cell.length_c   1.000
_cell.angle_alpha   90.00
_cell.angle_beta   90.00
_cell.angle_gamma   90.00
#
_symmetry.space_group_name_H-M   'P 1'
#
loop_
_entity.id
_entity.type
_entity.pdbx_description
1 polymer ?
#
loop_
_entity_poly.entity_id
_entity_poly.type
_entity_poly.pdbx_seq_one_letter_code
_entity_poly.pdbx_strand_id
1 'polypeptide(L)'
;MENVKEVKKMRELLEKYLKARGISVVEFAQEAEVSKTTIYDLLKGEKDATKIYANQAIKIAKAMNISVEELYGRKLPEPTPERKQESLTSDERVLLDVWRCATDAARESAMMVLRCNPAPVVKKETAM
;
A
#
# COMPACT_ATOMS: atom_id res chain seq x y z
N MET A 1 -17.55 3.77 -21.17
CA MET A 1 -18.24 4.58 -20.14
C MET A 1 -17.61 4.48 -18.74
N GLU A 2 -16.55 3.70 -18.52
CA GLU A 2 -15.93 3.53 -17.19
C GLU A 2 -15.07 4.73 -16.72
N ASN A 3 -14.39 5.42 -17.63
CA ASN A 3 -13.51 6.55 -17.31
C ASN A 3 -14.18 7.71 -16.53
N VAL A 4 -15.46 7.99 -16.77
CA VAL A 4 -16.18 9.11 -16.13
C VAL A 4 -16.49 8.81 -14.65
N LYS A 5 -16.62 7.53 -14.28
CA LYS A 5 -16.86 7.12 -12.88
C LYS A 5 -15.59 7.23 -12.03
N GLU A 6 -14.42 6.92 -12.58
CA GLU A 6 -13.14 6.97 -11.85
C GLU A 6 -12.75 8.41 -11.47
N VAL A 7 -12.92 9.37 -12.41
CA VAL A 7 -12.57 10.79 -12.19
C VAL A 7 -13.42 11.44 -11.07
N LYS A 8 -14.72 11.14 -11.02
CA LYS A 8 -15.60 11.64 -9.93
C LYS A 8 -15.16 11.13 -8.55
N LYS A 9 -14.69 9.89 -8.49
CA LYS A 9 -14.35 9.21 -7.24
C LYS A 9 -13.07 9.75 -6.60
N MET A 10 -12.05 10.09 -7.40
CA MET A 10 -10.81 10.70 -6.90
C MET A 10 -11.07 12.09 -6.29
N ARG A 11 -11.88 12.92 -6.97
CA ARG A 11 -12.28 14.25 -6.46
C ARG A 11 -13.01 14.14 -5.12
N GLU A 12 -13.99 13.25 -5.04
CA GLU A 12 -14.79 13.05 -3.82
C GLU A 12 -13.92 12.57 -2.64
N LEU A 13 -12.92 11.71 -2.89
CA LEU A 13 -11.95 11.28 -1.88
C LEU A 13 -11.08 12.43 -1.39
N LEU A 14 -10.55 13.25 -2.31
CA LEU A 14 -9.78 14.45 -1.98
C LEU A 14 -10.60 15.45 -1.15
N GLU A 15 -11.84 15.75 -1.56
CA GLU A 15 -12.71 16.66 -0.81
C GLU A 15 -13.04 16.13 0.60
N LYS A 16 -13.35 14.84 0.72
CA LYS A 16 -13.59 14.21 2.02
C LYS A 16 -12.35 14.26 2.91
N TYR A 17 -11.18 13.99 2.35
CA TYR A 17 -9.92 14.01 3.09
C TYR A 17 -9.59 15.43 3.60
N LEU A 18 -9.70 16.44 2.74
CA LEU A 18 -9.49 17.84 3.11
C LEU A 18 -10.47 18.29 4.20
N LYS A 19 -11.75 17.94 4.06
CA LYS A 19 -12.78 18.25 5.07
C LYS A 19 -12.54 17.52 6.40
N ALA A 20 -12.14 16.26 6.36
CA ALA A 20 -11.90 15.46 7.57
C ALA A 20 -10.69 15.96 8.37
N ARG A 21 -9.65 16.41 7.69
CA ARG A 21 -8.46 17.00 8.32
C ARG A 21 -8.56 18.50 8.59
N GLY A 22 -9.53 19.20 8.00
CA GLY A 22 -9.65 20.66 8.12
C GLY A 22 -8.47 21.43 7.49
N ILE A 23 -7.75 20.80 6.56
CA ILE A 23 -6.57 21.39 5.90
C ILE A 23 -6.93 22.06 4.59
N SER A 24 -6.21 23.14 4.27
CA SER A 24 -6.36 23.83 3.00
C SER A 24 -5.70 23.05 1.85
N VAL A 25 -6.14 23.32 0.61
CA VAL A 25 -5.54 22.76 -0.61
C VAL A 25 -4.05 23.09 -0.69
N VAL A 26 -3.65 24.25 -0.17
CA VAL A 26 -2.28 24.73 -0.15
C VAL A 26 -1.39 23.90 0.76
N GLU A 27 -1.88 23.61 1.97
CA GLU A 27 -1.17 22.78 2.95
C GLU A 27 -1.07 21.34 2.46
N PHE A 28 -2.16 20.80 1.92
CA PHE A 28 -2.16 19.45 1.36
C PHE A 28 -1.22 19.33 0.15
N ALA A 29 -1.14 20.34 -0.71
CA ALA A 29 -0.20 20.35 -1.83
C ALA A 29 1.26 20.34 -1.37
N GLN A 30 1.55 21.02 -0.27
CA GLN A 30 2.87 21.02 0.34
C GLN A 30 3.19 19.67 0.98
N GLU A 31 2.24 19.06 1.69
CA GLU A 31 2.37 17.73 2.28
C GLU A 31 2.55 16.64 1.23
N ALA A 32 1.80 16.72 0.13
CA ALA A 32 1.92 15.79 -0.99
C ALA A 32 3.12 16.09 -1.90
N GLU A 33 3.84 17.19 -1.71
CA GLU A 33 4.90 17.65 -2.64
C GLU A 33 4.43 17.71 -4.11
N VAL A 34 3.20 18.17 -4.33
CA VAL A 34 2.60 18.35 -5.66
C VAL A 34 2.27 19.82 -5.87
N SER A 35 2.35 20.30 -7.11
CA SER A 35 1.97 21.69 -7.43
C SER A 35 0.51 21.95 -7.02
N LYS A 36 0.29 23.07 -6.34
CA LYS A 36 -1.04 23.55 -5.92
C LYS A 36 -2.03 23.57 -7.09
N THR A 37 -1.58 24.02 -8.26
CA THR A 37 -2.37 24.07 -9.49
C THR A 37 -2.90 22.69 -9.86
N THR A 38 -2.07 21.65 -9.77
CA THR A 38 -2.50 20.28 -10.09
C THR A 38 -3.61 19.79 -9.17
N ILE A 39 -3.57 20.14 -7.88
CA ILE A 39 -4.62 19.74 -6.94
C ILE A 39 -5.90 20.55 -7.17
N TYR A 40 -5.79 21.85 -7.47
CA TYR A 40 -6.93 22.66 -7.86
C TYR A 40 -7.60 22.16 -9.15
N ASP A 41 -6.82 21.79 -10.16
CA ASP A 41 -7.37 21.29 -11.42
C ASP A 41 -8.06 19.93 -11.23
N LEU A 42 -7.54 19.11 -10.30
CA LEU A 42 -8.16 17.83 -9.90
C LEU A 42 -9.47 18.03 -9.13
N LEU A 43 -9.53 19.03 -8.24
CA LEU A 43 -10.74 19.37 -7.50
C LEU A 43 -11.81 19.99 -8.41
N LYS A 44 -11.42 20.86 -9.34
CA LYS A 44 -12.34 21.45 -10.32
C LYS A 44 -12.79 20.47 -11.39
N GLY A 45 -12.04 19.39 -11.61
CA GLY A 45 -12.29 18.42 -12.68
C GLY A 45 -11.89 18.94 -14.07
N GLU A 46 -11.06 19.99 -14.12
CA GLU A 46 -10.47 20.51 -15.37
C GLU A 46 -9.36 19.59 -15.88
N LYS A 47 -8.71 18.83 -14.98
CA LYS A 47 -7.70 17.83 -15.32
C LYS A 47 -8.30 16.44 -15.15
N ASP A 48 -8.31 15.67 -16.23
CA ASP A 48 -8.68 14.25 -16.18
C ASP A 48 -7.77 13.52 -15.19
N ALA A 49 -8.36 12.87 -14.18
CA ALA A 49 -7.61 12.11 -13.18
C ALA A 49 -6.77 10.97 -13.79
N THR A 50 -7.10 10.54 -15.01
CA THR A 50 -6.34 9.56 -15.80
C THR A 50 -5.12 10.14 -16.52
N LYS A 51 -4.97 11.47 -16.57
CA LYS A 51 -3.82 12.17 -17.19
C LYS A 51 -2.81 12.70 -16.18
N ILE A 52 -2.98 12.38 -14.90
CA ILE A 52 -1.99 12.72 -13.87
C ILE A 52 -0.79 11.81 -14.05
N TYR A 53 0.42 12.35 -13.91
CA TYR A 53 1.62 11.53 -13.91
C TYR A 53 1.60 10.53 -12.74
N ALA A 54 2.02 9.30 -12.99
CA ALA A 54 2.05 8.24 -11.97
C ALA A 54 2.78 8.68 -10.68
N ASN A 55 3.89 9.42 -10.80
CA ASN A 55 4.62 9.96 -9.66
C ASN A 55 3.79 10.91 -8.79
N GLN A 56 2.91 11.72 -9.39
CA GLN A 56 2.02 12.62 -8.65
C GLN A 56 0.92 11.82 -7.95
N ALA A 57 0.35 10.81 -8.62
CA ALA A 57 -0.64 9.93 -8.01
C ALA A 57 -0.08 9.18 -6.79
N ILE A 58 1.16 8.66 -6.89
CA ILE A 58 1.86 8.01 -5.77
C ILE A 58 2.04 8.97 -4.60
N LYS A 59 2.47 10.21 -4.88
CA LYS A 59 2.66 11.24 -3.86
C LYS A 59 1.37 11.62 -3.14
N ILE A 60 0.28 11.81 -3.89
CA ILE A 60 -1.05 12.10 -3.36
C ILE A 60 -1.55 10.93 -2.50
N ALA A 61 -1.44 9.69 -3.01
CA ALA A 61 -1.84 8.48 -2.28
C ALA A 61 -1.05 8.33 -0.97
N LYS A 62 0.27 8.58 -1.00
CA LYS A 62 1.13 8.56 0.19
C LYS A 62 0.73 9.60 1.23
N ALA A 63 0.44 10.84 0.81
CA ALA A 63 -0.02 11.89 1.73
C ALA A 63 -1.39 11.54 2.35
N MET A 64 -2.27 10.94 1.55
CA MET A 64 -3.59 10.49 2.01
C MET A 64 -3.56 9.19 2.81
N ASN A 65 -2.41 8.51 2.87
CA ASN A 65 -2.23 7.20 3.48
C ASN A 65 -3.21 6.13 2.93
N ILE A 66 -3.42 6.17 1.61
CA ILE A 66 -4.23 5.19 0.86
C ILE A 66 -3.38 4.56 -0.25
N SER A 67 -3.85 3.45 -0.80
CA SER A 67 -3.26 2.87 -2.00
C SER A 67 -3.55 3.72 -3.24
N VAL A 68 -2.71 3.61 -4.27
CA VAL A 68 -2.93 4.30 -5.56
C VAL A 68 -4.21 3.74 -6.21
N GLU A 69 -4.46 2.45 -6.05
CA GLU A 69 -5.65 1.76 -6.51
C GLU A 69 -6.92 2.35 -5.87
N GLU A 70 -6.91 2.59 -4.55
CA GLU A 70 -8.01 3.28 -3.84
C GLU A 70 -8.18 4.72 -4.30
N LEU A 71 -7.08 5.44 -4.57
CA LEU A 71 -7.12 6.80 -5.11
C LEU A 71 -7.85 6.85 -6.46
N TYR A 72 -7.63 5.86 -7.33
CA TYR A 72 -8.36 5.67 -8.59
C TYR A 72 -9.74 5.00 -8.41
N GLY A 73 -10.10 4.62 -7.18
CA GLY A 73 -11.36 3.99 -6.87
C GLY A 73 -11.49 2.56 -7.40
N ARG A 74 -10.37 1.93 -7.77
CA ARG A 74 -10.27 0.53 -8.15
C ARG A 74 -10.31 -0.32 -6.89
N LYS A 75 -10.94 -1.49 -6.96
CA LYS A 75 -10.79 -2.49 -5.91
C LYS A 75 -9.33 -2.92 -5.93
N LEU A 76 -8.68 -2.92 -4.77
CA LEU A 76 -7.44 -3.68 -4.59
C LEU A 76 -7.69 -5.07 -5.16
N PRO A 77 -6.81 -5.62 -6.00
CA PRO A 77 -6.91 -7.04 -6.33
C PRO A 77 -6.98 -7.76 -4.99
N GLU A 78 -8.02 -8.58 -4.81
CA GLU A 78 -8.10 -9.43 -3.63
C GLU A 78 -6.74 -10.12 -3.51
N PRO A 79 -6.10 -10.10 -2.33
CA PRO A 79 -4.82 -10.75 -2.17
C PRO A 79 -4.98 -12.15 -2.73
N THR A 80 -4.15 -12.51 -3.72
CA THR A 80 -4.05 -13.89 -4.20
C THR A 80 -3.96 -14.80 -2.97
N PRO A 81 -4.47 -16.03 -2.99
CA PRO A 81 -4.46 -16.91 -1.81
C PRO A 81 -3.07 -17.05 -1.14
N GLU A 82 -1.99 -16.84 -1.89
CA GLU A 82 -0.59 -16.77 -1.41
C GLU A 82 -0.27 -15.53 -0.53
N ARG A 83 -1.10 -14.48 -0.61
CA ARG A 83 -1.01 -13.19 0.08
C ARG A 83 -2.15 -12.98 1.07
N LYS A 84 -2.89 -14.03 1.45
CA LYS A 84 -3.52 -14.03 2.77
C LYS A 84 -2.38 -13.97 3.78
N GLN A 85 -1.95 -12.76 4.12
CA GLN A 85 -1.27 -12.52 5.38
C GLN A 85 -2.29 -12.88 6.45
N GLU A 86 -2.36 -14.18 6.74
CA GLU A 86 -2.76 -14.65 8.04
C GLU A 86 -2.00 -13.76 9.02
N SER A 87 -2.75 -13.08 9.88
CA SER A 87 -2.18 -12.20 10.88
C SER A 87 -1.06 -12.97 11.57
N LEU A 88 0.17 -12.45 11.50
CA LEU A 88 1.35 -13.12 12.04
C LEU A 88 1.03 -13.73 13.40
N THR A 89 1.35 -15.00 13.57
CA THR A 89 1.19 -15.69 14.85
C THR A 89 2.09 -15.01 15.90
N SER A 90 1.82 -15.27 17.18
CA SER A 90 2.57 -14.58 18.26
C SER A 90 4.07 -14.87 18.19
N ASP A 91 4.45 -16.10 17.83
CA ASP A 91 5.82 -16.54 17.66
C ASP A 91 6.50 -15.91 16.43
N GLU A 92 5.78 -15.76 15.31
CA GLU A 92 6.30 -15.07 14.13
C GLU A 92 6.62 -13.60 14.41
N ARG A 93 5.78 -12.92 15.21
CA ARG A 93 6.03 -11.53 15.61
C ARG A 93 7.30 -11.41 16.44
N VAL A 94 7.44 -12.27 17.45
CA VAL A 94 8.64 -12.31 18.31
C VAL A 94 9.88 -12.60 17.48
N LEU A 95 9.80 -13.56 16.55
CA LEU A 95 10.91 -13.87 15.65
C LEU A 95 11.31 -12.66 14.80
N LEU A 96 10.33 -11.94 14.23
CA LEU A 96 10.58 -10.74 13.42
C LEU A 96 11.19 -9.60 14.23
N ASP A 97 10.74 -9.39 15.46
CA ASP A 97 11.28 -8.34 16.33
C ASP A 97 12.74 -8.65 16.70
N VAL A 98 13.03 -9.89 17.10
CA VAL A 98 14.40 -10.34 17.38
C VAL A 98 15.28 -10.24 16.13
N TRP A 99 14.76 -10.65 14.96
CA TRP A 99 15.46 -10.59 13.69
C TRP A 99 15.83 -9.15 13.27
N ARG A 100 14.93 -8.20 13.48
CA ARG A 100 15.15 -6.78 13.17
C ARG A 100 16.23 -6.16 14.07
N CYS A 101 16.33 -6.62 15.31
CA CYS A 101 17.36 -6.19 16.26
C CYS A 101 18.69 -6.97 16.16
N ALA A 102 18.74 -8.09 15.44
CA ALA A 102 19.93 -8.92 15.30
C ALA A 102 21.02 -8.26 14.45
N THR A 103 22.29 -8.53 14.80
CA THR A 103 23.46 -8.19 13.97
C THR A 103 23.55 -9.07 12.74
N ASP A 104 24.33 -8.66 11.73
CA ASP A 104 24.46 -9.42 10.49
C ASP A 104 25.02 -10.84 10.72
N ALA A 105 25.98 -11.00 11.62
CA ALA A 105 26.52 -12.32 12.01
C ALA A 105 25.46 -13.21 12.69
N ALA A 106 24.58 -12.63 13.50
CA ALA A 106 23.50 -13.37 14.15
C ALA A 106 22.41 -13.80 13.14
N ARG A 107 22.10 -12.95 12.16
CA ARG A 107 21.20 -13.30 11.05
C ARG A 107 21.75 -14.42 10.18
N GLU A 108 23.04 -14.37 9.86
CA GLU A 108 23.71 -15.42 9.08
C GLU A 108 23.68 -16.78 9.81
N SER A 109 23.98 -16.75 11.12
CA SER A 109 23.91 -17.96 11.97
C SER A 109 22.49 -18.52 12.06
N ALA A 110 21.48 -17.67 12.24
CA ALA A 110 20.08 -18.07 12.25
C ALA A 110 19.65 -18.68 10.89
N MET A 111 20.09 -18.10 9.77
CA MET A 111 19.83 -18.65 8.44
C MET A 111 20.49 -20.00 8.21
N MET A 112 21.69 -20.21 8.76
CA MET A 112 22.36 -21.51 8.70
C MET A 112 21.49 -22.59 9.36
N VAL A 113 21.00 -22.33 10.58
CA VAL A 113 20.15 -23.26 11.33
C VAL A 113 18.85 -23.55 10.58
N LEU A 114 18.16 -22.50 10.10
CA LEU A 114 16.90 -22.66 9.38
C LEU A 114 17.05 -23.42 8.06
N ARG A 115 18.17 -23.27 7.37
CA ARG A 115 18.48 -24.01 6.13
C ARG A 115 18.84 -25.47 6.39
N CYS A 116 19.46 -25.77 7.54
CA CYS A 116 19.84 -27.12 7.91
C CYS A 116 18.66 -27.96 8.43
N ASN A 117 17.58 -27.33 8.88
CA ASN A 117 16.37 -28.01 9.37
C ASN A 117 15.11 -27.55 8.63
N PRO A 118 15.02 -27.80 7.31
CA PRO A 118 13.77 -27.53 6.59
C PRO A 118 12.66 -28.43 7.14
N ALA A 119 11.43 -27.92 7.18
CA ALA A 119 10.26 -28.68 7.65
C ALA A 119 10.24 -30.08 7.00
N PRO A 120 9.87 -31.14 7.75
CA PRO A 120 9.80 -32.48 7.17
C PRO A 120 8.84 -32.44 5.99
N VAL A 121 9.35 -32.80 4.81
CA VAL A 121 8.50 -33.01 3.64
C VAL A 121 7.56 -34.15 4.02
N VAL A 122 6.31 -33.83 4.34
CA VAL A 122 5.28 -34.83 4.60
C VAL A 122 5.10 -35.60 3.30
N LYS A 123 5.80 -36.73 3.16
CA LYS A 123 5.50 -37.70 2.12
C LYS A 123 4.09 -38.15 2.42
N LYS A 124 3.11 -37.64 1.68
CA LYS A 124 1.78 -38.22 1.65
C LYS A 124 2.00 -39.70 1.34
N GLU A 125 1.71 -40.56 2.30
CA GLU A 125 1.69 -41.99 2.10
C GLU A 125 0.82 -42.26 0.87
N THR A 126 1.42 -42.86 -0.16
CA THR A 126 0.67 -43.57 -1.21
C THR A 126 -0.12 -44.66 -0.51
N ALA A 127 -1.39 -44.39 -0.24
CA ALA A 127 -2.36 -45.39 0.15
C ALA A 127 -2.91 -46.06 -1.13
N MET A 128 -2.51 -47.33 -1.28
CA MET A 128 -3.03 -48.42 -2.13
C MET A 128 -3.20 -48.19 -3.64
#